data_AF-A0A6A1VFP4-F1
#
_entry.id   AF-A0A6A1VFP4-F1
#
_cell.length_a   1.000
_cell.length_b   1.000
_cell.length_c   1.000
_cell.angle_alpha   90.00
_cell.angle_beta   90.00
_cell.angle_gamma   90.00
#
_symmetry.space_group_name_H-M   'P 1'
#
loop_
_entity.id
_entity.type
_entity.pdbx_description
1 polymer ?
#
loop_
_entity_poly.entity_id
_entity_poly.type
_entity_poly.pdbx_seq_one_letter_code
_entity_poly.pdbx_strand_id
1 'polypeptide(L)' 'MSPSDYDRIIIYQKKDYDRIIKNIERGEARISCKDEIMKAIGKKLDRYKNPWLELKIQYGQNKGKLYNEECLLCCI' A
#
# COMPACT_ATOMS: atom_id res chain seq x y z
N MET A 1 21.48 -12.48 -38.46
CA MET A 1 20.50 -11.76 -37.62
C MET A 1 20.24 -10.43 -38.30
N SER A 2 18.99 -10.19 -38.71
CA SER A 2 18.61 -9.00 -39.46
C SER A 2 18.38 -7.82 -38.51
N PRO A 3 18.53 -6.55 -38.96
CA PRO A 3 18.30 -5.37 -38.12
C PRO A 3 16.93 -5.37 -37.39
N SER A 4 15.89 -5.96 -38.00
CA SER A 4 14.56 -6.09 -37.39
C SER A 4 14.49 -7.07 -36.21
N ASP A 5 15.42 -8.01 -36.11
CA ASP A 5 15.48 -8.97 -34.99
C ASP A 5 15.94 -8.27 -33.71
N TYR A 6 16.86 -7.29 -33.83
CA TYR A 6 17.32 -6.47 -32.72
C TYR A 6 16.19 -5.57 -32.18
N ASP A 7 15.40 -4.94 -33.05
CA ASP A 7 14.27 -4.10 -32.64
C ASP A 7 13.24 -4.89 -31.82
N ARG A 8 12.94 -6.14 -32.22
CA ARG A 8 12.03 -7.01 -31.46
C ARG A 8 12.59 -7.35 -30.07
N ILE A 9 13.88 -7.65 -29.96
CA ILE A 9 14.53 -7.95 -28.69
C ILE A 9 14.48 -6.72 -27.76
N ILE A 10 14.78 -5.53 -28.28
CA ILE A 10 14.72 -4.28 -27.52
C ILE A 10 13.28 -3.99 -27.03
N ILE A 11 12.27 -4.17 -27.89
CA ILE A 11 10.87 -3.97 -27.51
C ILE A 11 10.45 -4.95 -26.40
N TYR A 12 10.85 -6.21 -26.49
CA TYR A 12 10.53 -7.21 -25.47
C TYR A 12 11.18 -6.88 -24.13
N GLN A 13 12.48 -6.59 -24.11
CA GLN A 13 13.19 -6.23 -22.88
C GLN A 13 12.60 -4.97 -22.22
N LYS A 14 12.21 -3.97 -23.01
CA LYS A 14 11.58 -2.76 -22.50
C LYS A 14 10.21 -3.02 -21.85
N LYS A 15 9.38 -3.86 -22.47
CA LYS A 15 8.05 -4.20 -21.94
C LYS A 15 8.13 -4.93 -20.60
N ASP A 16 9.07 -5.85 -20.45
CA ASP A 16 9.25 -6.56 -19.19
C ASP A 16 9.77 -5.64 -18.08
N TYR A 17 10.68 -4.72 -18.42
CA TYR A 17 11.17 -3.71 -17.49
C TYR A 17 10.06 -2.76 -17.01
N ASP A 18 9.23 -2.24 -17.92
CA ASP A 18 8.09 -1.37 -17.58
C ASP A 18 7.07 -2.10 -16.67
N ARG A 19 6.88 -3.40 -16.86
CA ARG A 19 6.01 -4.21 -16.00
C ARG A 19 6.59 -4.37 -14.59
N ILE A 20 7.88 -4.65 -14.50
CA ILE A 20 8.57 -4.84 -13.22
C ILE A 20 8.54 -3.55 -12.41
N ILE A 21 8.86 -2.40 -13.01
CA ILE A 21 8.81 -1.10 -12.34
C ILE A 21 7.43 -0.81 -11.77
N LYS A 22 6.37 -0.95 -12.58
CA LYS A 22 5.01 -0.67 -12.11
C LYS A 22 4.58 -1.55 -10.93
N ASN A 23 5.05 -2.79 -10.88
CA ASN A 23 4.80 -3.68 -9.76
C ASN A 23 5.57 -3.25 -8.51
N ILE A 24 6.81 -2.78 -8.67
CA ILE A 24 7.63 -2.24 -7.57
C ILE A 24 6.98 -0.97 -7.01
N GLU A 25 6.65 0.01 -7.84
CA GLU A 25 6.00 1.27 -7.42
C GLU A 25 4.68 1.00 -6.68
N ARG A 26 3.88 0.05 -7.18
CA ARG A 26 2.66 -0.38 -6.49
C ARG A 26 2.97 -1.03 -5.14
N GLY A 27 4.02 -1.84 -5.04
CA GLY A 27 4.48 -2.43 -3.78
C GLY A 27 4.93 -1.37 -2.78
N GLU A 28 5.73 -0.40 -3.21
CA GLU A 28 6.24 0.69 -2.37
C GLU A 28 5.11 1.57 -1.83
N ALA A 29 4.11 1.90 -2.64
CA ALA A 29 2.93 2.64 -2.20
C ALA A 29 2.19 1.92 -1.05
N ARG A 30 2.08 0.58 -1.12
CA ARG A 30 1.42 -0.23 -0.09
C ARG A 30 2.22 -0.28 1.20
N ILE A 31 3.54 -0.41 1.09
CA ILE A 31 4.46 -0.40 2.23
C ILE A 31 4.42 0.97 2.93
N SER A 32 4.49 2.07 2.17
CA SER A 32 4.41 3.42 2.71
C SER A 32 3.09 3.65 3.46
N CYS A 33 1.97 3.20 2.90
CA CYS A 33 0.65 3.29 3.55
C CYS A 33 0.64 2.54 4.90
N LYS A 34 1.20 1.32 4.94
CA LYS A 34 1.30 0.53 6.17
C LYS A 34 2.15 1.23 7.24
N ASP A 35 3.27 1.83 6.86
CA ASP A 35 4.15 2.54 7.77
C ASP A 35 3.47 3.80 8.36
N GLU A 36 2.72 4.53 7.54
CA GLU A 36 1.93 5.68 8.00
C GLU A 36 0.85 5.25 8.99
N ILE A 37 0.12 4.17 8.69
CA ILE A 37 -0.90 3.61 9.58
C ILE A 37 -0.25 3.17 10.90
N MET A 38 0.87 2.44 10.87
CA MET A 38 1.58 2.00 12.07
C MET A 38 2.05 3.18 12.93
N LYS A 39 2.62 4.22 12.31
CA LYS A 39 3.01 5.45 13.02
C LYS A 39 1.80 6.16 13.65
N ALA A 40 0.69 6.26 12.93
CA ALA A 40 -0.53 6.89 13.43
C ALA A 40 -1.13 6.11 14.61
N ILE A 41 -1.15 4.78 14.53
CA ILE A 41 -1.61 3.91 15.63
C ILE A 41 -0.69 4.05 16.84
N GLY A 42 0.64 3.97 16.65
CA GLY A 42 1.61 4.14 17.73
C GLY A 42 1.43 5.46 18.48
N LYS A 43 1.34 6.58 17.74
CA LYS A 43 1.09 7.92 18.33
C LYS A 43 -0.27 8.03 19.04
N LYS A 44 -1.27 7.26 18.62
CA LYS A 44 -2.59 7.24 19.28
C LYS A 44 -2.55 6.43 20.57
N LEU A 45 -1.86 5.28 20.57
CA LEU A 45 -1.72 4.42 21.75
C LEU A 45 -0.84 5.06 22.83
N ASP A 46 0.25 5.74 22.44
CA ASP A 46 1.18 6.40 23.36
C ASP A 46 0.52 7.51 24.20
N ARG A 47 -0.59 8.07 23.71
CA ARG A 47 -1.38 9.06 24.46
C ARG A 47 -2.15 8.49 25.65
N TYR A 48 -2.25 7.17 25.78
CA TYR A 48 -3.02 6.52 26.84
C TYR A 48 -2.10 5.58 27.64
N LYS A 49 -2.03 5.77 28.96
CA LYS A 49 -1.30 4.83 29.84
C LYS A 49 -1.98 3.47 29.90
N ASN A 50 -3.30 3.43 29.74
CA ASN A 50 -4.07 2.19 29.62
C ASN A 50 -5.05 2.24 28.43
N PRO A 51 -4.60 1.91 27.22
CA PRO A 51 -5.42 2.01 26.01
C PRO A 51 -6.65 1.11 26.05
N TRP A 52 -6.66 0.03 26.85
CA TRP A 52 -7.82 -0.87 26.95
C TRP A 52 -9.04 -0.22 27.62
N LEU A 53 -8.83 0.76 28.49
CA LEU A 53 -9.91 1.44 29.23
C LEU A 53 -10.17 2.86 28.70
N GLU A 54 -9.15 3.55 28.20
CA GLU A 54 -9.22 4.98 27.90
C GLU A 54 -9.35 5.30 26.39
N LEU A 55 -9.08 4.33 25.50
CA LEU A 55 -9.10 4.57 24.06
C LEU A 55 -10.53 4.72 23.54
N LYS A 56 -10.95 5.98 23.32
CA LYS A 56 -12.21 6.28 22.63
C LYS A 56 -11.98 6.45 21.13
N ILE A 57 -12.55 5.55 20.33
CA ILE A 57 -12.54 5.67 18.86
C ILE A 57 -13.71 6.59 18.46
N GLN A 58 -13.39 7.79 17.97
CA GLN A 58 -14.39 8.67 17.34
C GLN A 58 -14.67 8.18 15.92
N TYR A 59 -15.86 7.63 15.69
CA TYR A 59 -16.26 7.07 14.40
C TYR A 59 -16.81 8.10 13.39
N GLY A 60 -16.90 9.39 13.78
CA GLY A 60 -17.41 10.48 12.91
C GLY A 60 -18.76 10.16 12.26
N GLN A 61 -19.01 10.74 11.08
CA GLN A 61 -20.18 10.42 10.23
C GLN A 61 -20.07 9.07 9.49
N ASN A 62 -18.96 8.32 9.69
CA ASN A 62 -18.69 7.04 9.02
C ASN A 62 -19.18 5.80 9.79
N LYS A 63 -20.02 5.98 10.84
CA LYS A 63 -20.70 4.87 11.51
C LYS A 63 -21.62 4.14 10.52
N GLY A 64 -21.12 3.08 9.88
CA GLY A 64 -21.89 2.27 8.93
C GLY A 64 -21.16 1.94 7.63
N LYS A 65 -20.02 2.58 7.34
CA LYS A 65 -19.08 1.99 6.38
C LYS A 65 -18.45 0.81 7.09
N LEU A 66 -18.86 -0.39 6.71
CA LEU A 66 -18.11 -1.61 7.01
C LEU A 66 -16.63 -1.26 6.75
N TYR A 67 -15.80 -1.32 7.78
CA TYR A 67 -14.36 -1.46 7.59
C TYR A 67 -14.18 -2.86 7.00
N ASN A 68 -14.65 -3.01 5.75
CA ASN A 68 -14.59 -4.24 5.03
C ASN A 68 -13.11 -4.47 4.84
N GLU A 69 -12.68 -5.65 5.19
CA GLU A 69 -11.29 -6.06 5.25
C GLU A 69 -10.58 -5.83 3.90
N GLU A 70 -11.32 -5.55 2.81
CA GLU A 70 -10.82 -4.98 1.55
C GLU A 70 -9.90 -3.76 1.69
N CYS A 71 -10.11 -2.83 2.63
CA CYS A 71 -9.16 -1.73 2.81
C CYS A 71 -7.81 -2.19 3.40
N LEU A 72 -7.82 -3.29 4.17
CA LEU A 72 -6.60 -3.96 4.65
C LEU A 72 -6.01 -4.86 3.54
N LEU A 73 -6.84 -5.57 2.78
CA LEU A 73 -6.45 -6.49 1.71
C LEU A 73 -5.94 -5.78 0.45
N CYS A 74 -6.39 -4.57 0.14
CA CYS A 74 -5.85 -3.83 -1.01
C CYS A 74 -4.38 -3.41 -0.78
N CYS A 75 -3.90 -3.44 0.48
CA CYS A 75 -2.52 -3.12 0.86
C CYS A 75 -1.62 -4.33 1.22
N ILE A 76 -2.10 -5.59 1.15
CA ILE A 76 -1.29 -6.83 1.35
C ILE A 76 -1.04 -7.58 0.05
#